data_AF-A0A835D293-F1
#
_entry.id   AF-A0A835D293-F1
#
_cell.length_a   1.000
_cell.length_b   1.000
_cell.length_c   1.000
_cell.angle_alpha   90.00
_cell.angle_beta   90.00
_cell.angle_gamma   90.00
#
_symmetry.space_group_name_H-M   'P 1'
#
loop_
_entity.id
_entity.type
_entity.pdbx_description
1 polymer ?
#
loop_
_entity_poly.entity_id
_entity_poly.type
_entity_poly.pdbx_seq_one_letter_code
_entity_poly.pdbx_strand_id
1 'polypeptide(L)'
;MESKNSETTVDGNLLVARSLVLAGVECMFGVVGIPVTSLANRAVALGIRFIAFRNEQSAGYAASAYGYLTGKPGILLTVSGPGCVHGLAGLSNAATNAWPMVMISGSCDQKDFGRGDFQELDQISVVKPFVKCSAKATDISKIPNHVFEVLSSAASGRPGGCYLDIPSDVLHQTVSESEAVNLLAAAENSRNQEASETVGNLEIEKAVSLLRHAERPLIVFGKGAAFARAENALKKLVELTGIPFLPTPMGKGLVSDTHELAATASRSLAIGRCDVALVIGARLNWLLHFGESPKWSKDVKFILLDISKEEIELRKPYLGLVGDARKVLDSMNKEIKDDPFCLGSSHPWVEAISKKAKENVSRMELQLAKDVVPFNFLTPMRIIRDAISAEGSPAPILVSEGANTMDVGRAVLVQTEPRTRLDAGTWGTMGVGMGYCIAAAVASPGRLVVAVEGDSGFGFSAMEVETLVRYDLPVVVIVFNNGGVYGGDRRNPEEITGPYKDDPAPTSFVPGAAYHILIEAFGGKGYLVETPEELKSALAESFSARKPAVINVTIDPYAGAESGRMQHKN
;
A
#
# COMPACT_ATOMS: atom_id res chain seq x y z
N MET A 1 -9.24 -49.90 -38.02
CA MET A 1 -9.59 -48.55 -37.53
C MET A 1 -8.59 -48.21 -36.45
N GLU A 2 -7.47 -47.61 -36.83
CA GLU A 2 -6.49 -47.08 -35.88
C GLU A 2 -7.10 -45.85 -35.19
N SER A 3 -7.21 -45.90 -33.87
CA SER A 3 -7.48 -44.72 -33.07
C SER A 3 -6.32 -43.75 -33.26
N LYS A 4 -6.54 -42.66 -33.99
CA LYS A 4 -5.64 -41.50 -33.95
C LYS A 4 -5.52 -41.09 -32.47
N ASN A 5 -4.37 -41.38 -31.85
CA ASN A 5 -3.93 -40.66 -30.67
C ASN A 5 -3.85 -39.19 -31.10
N SER A 6 -4.90 -38.41 -30.84
CA SER A 6 -4.76 -36.97 -30.87
C SER A 6 -3.83 -36.64 -29.73
N GLU A 7 -2.56 -36.36 -30.05
CA GLU A 7 -1.61 -35.83 -29.09
C GLU A 7 -2.27 -34.63 -28.39
N THR A 8 -2.41 -34.70 -27.06
CA THR A 8 -2.99 -33.59 -26.30
C THR A 8 -2.11 -32.37 -26.49
N THR A 9 -2.66 -31.30 -27.05
CA THR A 9 -1.94 -30.05 -27.28
C THR A 9 -2.19 -29.04 -26.17
N VAL A 10 -1.17 -28.25 -25.86
CA VAL A 10 -1.19 -27.16 -24.87
C VAL A 10 -1.07 -25.84 -25.62
N ASP A 11 -2.03 -24.94 -25.44
CA ASP A 11 -1.98 -23.59 -26.01
C ASP A 11 -1.22 -22.60 -25.11
N GLY A 12 -0.89 -21.43 -25.64
CA GLY A 12 -0.20 -20.38 -24.90
C GLY A 12 -0.94 -19.97 -23.63
N ASN A 13 -2.28 -19.83 -23.69
CA ASN A 13 -3.10 -19.54 -22.51
C ASN A 13 -2.89 -20.56 -21.38
N LEU A 14 -2.91 -21.87 -21.68
CA LEU A 14 -2.70 -22.92 -20.68
C LEU A 14 -1.25 -22.93 -20.17
N LEU A 15 -0.28 -22.68 -21.05
CA LEU A 15 1.13 -22.68 -20.67
C LEU A 15 1.47 -21.52 -19.72
N VAL A 16 0.91 -20.32 -19.93
CA VAL A 16 1.03 -19.20 -18.98
C VAL A 16 0.44 -19.60 -17.63
N ALA A 17 -0.78 -20.13 -17.62
CA ALA A 17 -1.47 -20.53 -16.38
C ALA A 17 -0.67 -21.59 -15.60
N ARG A 18 -0.14 -22.62 -16.27
CA ARG A 18 0.73 -23.63 -15.65
C ARG A 18 2.03 -23.01 -15.12
N SER A 19 2.62 -22.06 -15.84
CA SER A 19 3.83 -21.34 -15.40
C SER A 19 3.58 -20.55 -14.12
N LEU A 20 2.44 -19.86 -14.03
CA LEU A 20 2.04 -19.11 -12.83
C LEU A 20 1.80 -20.03 -11.63
N VAL A 21 1.11 -21.16 -11.82
CA VAL A 21 0.91 -22.17 -10.77
C VAL A 21 2.24 -22.73 -10.29
N LEU A 22 3.13 -23.11 -11.22
CA LEU A 22 4.46 -23.63 -10.88
C LEU A 22 5.31 -22.58 -10.13
N ALA A 23 5.15 -21.29 -10.46
CA ALA A 23 5.80 -20.20 -9.74
C ALA A 23 5.21 -19.92 -8.34
N GLY A 24 4.10 -20.56 -7.97
CA GLY A 24 3.43 -20.40 -6.68
C GLY A 24 2.46 -19.23 -6.61
N VAL A 25 1.94 -18.77 -7.75
CA VAL A 25 0.87 -17.76 -7.80
C VAL A 25 -0.44 -18.38 -7.32
N GLU A 26 -1.06 -17.75 -6.33
CA GLU A 26 -2.31 -18.22 -5.71
C GLU A 26 -3.51 -17.34 -6.09
N CYS A 27 -3.26 -16.07 -6.45
CA CYS A 27 -4.29 -15.08 -6.70
C CYS A 27 -3.91 -14.13 -7.84
N MET A 28 -4.89 -13.78 -8.66
CA MET A 28 -4.81 -12.79 -9.72
C MET A 28 -5.94 -11.77 -9.57
N PHE A 29 -5.67 -10.52 -9.91
CA PHE A 29 -6.62 -9.42 -9.93
C PHE A 29 -6.70 -8.91 -11.38
N GLY A 30 -7.86 -8.50 -11.87
CA GLY A 30 -7.89 -7.98 -13.24
C GLY A 30 -9.25 -7.69 -13.82
N VAL A 31 -9.23 -7.30 -15.08
CA VAL A 31 -10.39 -7.17 -15.95
C VAL A 31 -10.11 -8.00 -17.20
N VAL A 32 -11.06 -8.87 -17.55
CA VAL A 32 -10.93 -9.78 -18.69
C VAL A 32 -11.56 -9.18 -19.94
N GLY A 33 -11.17 -9.73 -21.09
CA GLY A 33 -11.61 -9.38 -22.42
C GLY A 33 -10.65 -9.98 -23.44
N ILE A 34 -10.77 -9.62 -24.71
CA ILE A 34 -9.81 -10.07 -25.73
C ILE A 34 -8.41 -9.54 -25.35
N PRO A 35 -7.34 -10.37 -25.42
CA PRO A 35 -7.30 -11.81 -25.72
C PRO A 35 -7.22 -12.72 -24.47
N VAL A 36 -7.30 -12.18 -23.26
CA VAL A 36 -6.90 -12.87 -22.01
C VAL A 36 -8.02 -13.62 -21.26
N THR A 37 -9.27 -13.60 -21.74
CA THR A 37 -10.38 -14.32 -21.07
C THR A 37 -10.09 -15.81 -20.92
N SER A 38 -9.51 -16.45 -21.94
CA SER A 38 -9.15 -17.88 -21.89
C SER A 38 -8.06 -18.15 -20.85
N LEU A 39 -7.03 -17.30 -20.81
CA LEU A 39 -5.98 -17.35 -19.78
C LEU A 39 -6.56 -17.29 -18.36
N ALA A 40 -7.45 -16.32 -18.09
CA ALA A 40 -8.08 -16.20 -16.76
C ALA A 40 -8.86 -17.47 -16.39
N ASN A 41 -9.67 -18.00 -17.31
CA ASN A 41 -10.45 -19.23 -17.08
C ASN A 41 -9.55 -20.46 -16.83
N ARG A 42 -8.44 -20.58 -17.57
CA ARG A 42 -7.48 -21.67 -17.38
C ARG A 42 -6.72 -21.55 -16.06
N ALA A 43 -6.34 -20.34 -15.65
CA ALA A 43 -5.75 -20.10 -14.34
C ALA A 43 -6.69 -20.50 -13.20
N VAL A 44 -7.98 -20.13 -13.30
CA VAL A 44 -9.02 -20.54 -12.35
C VAL A 44 -9.19 -22.07 -12.31
N ALA A 45 -9.24 -22.71 -13.47
CA ALA A 45 -9.34 -24.17 -13.56
C ALA A 45 -8.16 -24.91 -12.93
N LEU A 46 -6.99 -24.26 -12.83
CA LEU A 46 -5.79 -24.79 -12.19
C LEU A 46 -5.64 -24.36 -10.72
N GLY A 47 -6.62 -23.65 -10.14
CA GLY A 47 -6.66 -23.31 -8.72
C GLY A 47 -6.18 -21.90 -8.36
N ILE A 48 -5.83 -21.06 -9.34
CA ILE A 48 -5.54 -19.64 -9.07
C ILE A 48 -6.86 -18.91 -8.85
N ARG A 49 -7.02 -18.24 -7.71
CA ARG A 49 -8.18 -17.40 -7.45
C ARG A 49 -8.13 -16.16 -8.35
N PHE A 50 -9.18 -15.89 -9.12
CA PHE A 50 -9.29 -14.68 -9.93
C PHE A 50 -10.29 -13.70 -9.32
N ILE A 51 -9.84 -12.50 -9.00
CA ILE A 51 -10.67 -11.40 -8.52
C ILE A 51 -10.89 -10.42 -9.68
N ALA A 52 -12.02 -10.56 -10.36
CA ALA A 52 -12.47 -9.61 -11.39
C ALA A 52 -12.90 -8.27 -10.79
N PHE A 53 -12.44 -7.15 -11.35
CA PHE A 53 -12.75 -5.77 -10.96
C PHE A 53 -13.62 -5.08 -12.02
N ARG A 54 -14.01 -3.83 -11.73
CA ARG A 54 -14.72 -2.95 -12.67
C ARG A 54 -13.79 -2.07 -13.47
N ASN A 55 -12.59 -1.82 -12.97
CA ASN A 55 -11.54 -1.07 -13.67
C ASN A 55 -10.14 -1.63 -13.37
N GLU A 56 -9.26 -1.68 -14.37
CA GLU A 56 -7.88 -2.15 -14.24
C GLU A 56 -7.04 -1.31 -13.26
N GLN A 57 -7.35 -0.03 -13.08
CA GLN A 57 -6.72 0.83 -12.08
C GLN A 57 -6.88 0.25 -10.67
N SER A 58 -8.12 -0.05 -10.28
CA SER A 58 -8.43 -0.61 -8.95
C SER A 58 -7.91 -2.02 -8.79
N ALA A 59 -7.97 -2.84 -9.84
CA ALA A 59 -7.34 -4.16 -9.87
C ALA A 59 -5.82 -4.06 -9.66
N GLY A 60 -5.18 -3.06 -10.27
CA GLY A 60 -3.76 -2.81 -10.13
C GLY A 60 -3.38 -2.34 -8.73
N TYR A 61 -4.17 -1.45 -8.11
CA TYR A 61 -3.97 -1.11 -6.71
C TYR A 61 -4.12 -2.34 -5.80
N ALA A 62 -5.10 -3.20 -6.06
CA ALA A 62 -5.29 -4.43 -5.31
C ALA A 62 -4.09 -5.39 -5.45
N ALA A 63 -3.63 -5.66 -6.66
CA ALA A 63 -2.45 -6.50 -6.89
C ALA A 63 -1.20 -5.91 -6.21
N SER A 64 -1.00 -4.59 -6.25
CA SER A 64 0.12 -3.94 -5.56
C SER A 64 0.07 -4.12 -4.03
N ALA A 65 -1.10 -3.94 -3.42
CA ALA A 65 -1.28 -4.10 -1.97
C ALA A 65 -1.20 -5.57 -1.55
N TYR A 66 -1.73 -6.50 -2.35
CA TYR A 66 -1.55 -7.93 -2.14
C TYR A 66 -0.06 -8.30 -2.10
N GLY A 67 0.73 -7.69 -3.00
CA GLY A 67 2.18 -7.76 -3.02
C GLY A 67 2.82 -7.38 -1.69
N TYR A 68 2.48 -6.20 -1.18
CA TYR A 68 2.95 -5.70 0.11
C TYR A 68 2.53 -6.57 1.29
N LEU A 69 1.26 -6.99 1.32
CA LEU A 69 0.67 -7.72 2.45
C LEU A 69 1.16 -9.17 2.55
N THR A 70 1.47 -9.82 1.43
CA THR A 70 1.87 -11.23 1.39
C THR A 70 3.38 -11.43 1.23
N GLY A 71 4.10 -10.44 0.68
CA GLY A 71 5.50 -10.59 0.29
C GLY A 71 5.71 -11.38 -1.01
N LYS A 72 4.63 -11.84 -1.66
CA LYS A 72 4.65 -12.50 -2.97
C LYS A 72 4.19 -11.50 -4.04
N PRO A 73 4.75 -11.46 -5.27
CA PRO A 73 4.27 -10.55 -6.30
C PRO A 73 2.77 -10.68 -6.57
N GLY A 74 2.03 -9.58 -6.46
CA GLY A 74 0.63 -9.56 -6.85
C GLY A 74 0.49 -9.49 -8.37
N ILE A 75 -0.45 -10.25 -8.93
CA ILE A 75 -0.63 -10.37 -10.38
C ILE A 75 -1.83 -9.54 -10.83
N LEU A 76 -1.59 -8.57 -11.72
CA LEU A 76 -2.62 -7.85 -12.46
C LEU A 76 -2.73 -8.45 -13.86
N LEU A 77 -3.90 -8.92 -14.26
CA LEU A 77 -4.20 -9.34 -15.63
C LEU A 77 -5.06 -8.29 -16.32
N THR A 78 -4.62 -7.82 -17.50
CA THR A 78 -5.38 -6.86 -18.32
C THR A 78 -5.50 -7.32 -19.77
N VAL A 79 -6.44 -6.70 -20.48
CA VAL A 79 -6.49 -6.71 -21.95
C VAL A 79 -5.37 -5.85 -22.56
N SER A 80 -5.32 -5.84 -23.89
CA SER A 80 -4.44 -5.01 -24.71
C SER A 80 -4.78 -3.52 -24.67
N GLY A 81 -3.91 -2.69 -25.22
CA GLY A 81 -4.08 -1.25 -25.47
C GLY A 81 -4.65 -0.50 -24.28
N PRO A 82 -5.96 -0.16 -24.28
CA PRO A 82 -6.61 0.54 -23.18
C PRO A 82 -6.47 -0.17 -21.82
N GLY A 83 -6.48 -1.51 -21.77
CA GLY A 83 -6.29 -2.25 -20.51
C GLY A 83 -4.89 -2.02 -19.92
N CYS A 84 -3.86 -2.04 -20.77
CA CYS A 84 -2.50 -1.66 -20.38
C CYS A 84 -2.46 -0.22 -19.85
N VAL A 85 -3.10 0.73 -20.55
CA VAL A 85 -3.13 2.15 -20.14
C VAL A 85 -3.82 2.34 -18.79
N HIS A 86 -4.97 1.72 -18.56
CA HIS A 86 -5.66 1.79 -17.26
C HIS A 86 -4.86 1.09 -16.14
N GLY A 87 -4.17 -0.01 -16.46
CA GLY A 87 -3.30 -0.74 -15.54
C GLY A 87 -2.05 0.04 -15.10
N LEU A 88 -1.59 1.03 -15.88
CA LEU A 88 -0.42 1.86 -15.54
C LEU A 88 -0.56 2.54 -14.18
N ALA A 89 -1.78 2.93 -13.79
CA ALA A 89 -2.02 3.56 -12.49
C ALA A 89 -1.60 2.65 -11.33
N GLY A 90 -1.96 1.37 -11.38
CA GLY A 90 -1.55 0.37 -10.39
C GLY A 90 -0.06 0.04 -10.48
N LEU A 91 0.45 -0.18 -11.70
CA LEU A 91 1.85 -0.54 -11.96
C LEU A 91 2.83 0.51 -11.45
N SER A 92 2.56 1.78 -11.79
CA SER A 92 3.38 2.92 -11.37
C SER A 92 3.28 3.19 -9.86
N ASN A 93 2.11 2.98 -9.25
CA ASN A 93 1.94 3.05 -7.81
C ASN A 93 2.74 1.96 -7.07
N ALA A 94 2.77 0.73 -7.60
CA ALA A 94 3.57 -0.37 -7.05
C ALA A 94 5.07 -0.07 -7.11
N ALA A 95 5.56 0.42 -8.26
CA ALA A 95 6.95 0.82 -8.43
C ALA A 95 7.35 1.94 -7.45
N THR A 96 6.53 2.98 -7.34
CA THR A 96 6.81 4.12 -6.45
C THR A 96 6.79 3.73 -4.97
N ASN A 97 5.88 2.84 -4.58
CA ASN A 97 5.80 2.34 -3.20
C ASN A 97 6.79 1.22 -2.87
N ALA A 98 7.50 0.70 -3.89
CA ALA A 98 8.39 -0.44 -3.82
C ALA A 98 7.68 -1.73 -3.37
N TRP A 99 6.56 -2.06 -4.02
CA TRP A 99 5.77 -3.26 -3.76
C TRP A 99 5.86 -4.25 -4.93
N PRO A 100 6.04 -5.55 -4.66
CA PRO A 100 6.22 -6.54 -5.71
C PRO A 100 4.90 -6.76 -6.45
N MET A 101 4.91 -6.52 -7.76
CA MET A 101 3.73 -6.65 -8.61
C MET A 101 4.17 -7.03 -10.03
N VAL A 102 3.39 -7.87 -10.70
CA VAL A 102 3.53 -8.14 -12.13
C VAL A 102 2.22 -7.80 -12.83
N MET A 103 2.28 -6.92 -13.82
CA MET A 103 1.18 -6.70 -14.78
C MET A 103 1.40 -7.58 -16.00
N ILE A 104 0.45 -8.47 -16.27
CA ILE A 104 0.41 -9.32 -17.46
C ILE A 104 -0.69 -8.77 -18.36
N SER A 105 -0.35 -8.46 -19.61
CA SER A 105 -1.32 -7.96 -20.57
C SER A 105 -1.27 -8.77 -21.85
N GLY A 106 -2.46 -9.05 -22.39
CA GLY A 106 -2.55 -9.45 -23.80
C GLY A 106 -2.10 -8.30 -24.71
N SER A 107 -1.60 -8.60 -25.90
CA SER A 107 -1.33 -7.59 -26.94
C SER A 107 -1.86 -8.04 -28.31
N CYS A 108 -1.87 -7.13 -29.27
CA CYS A 108 -2.33 -7.41 -30.64
C CYS A 108 -1.44 -8.42 -31.36
N ASP A 109 -1.89 -8.94 -32.50
CA ASP A 109 -1.13 -9.94 -33.26
C ASP A 109 0.20 -9.33 -33.77
N GLN A 110 1.31 -10.04 -33.58
CA GLN A 110 2.64 -9.49 -33.89
C GLN A 110 2.82 -9.08 -35.36
N LYS A 111 2.21 -9.83 -36.29
CA LYS A 111 2.30 -9.60 -37.75
C LYS A 111 1.53 -8.37 -38.21
N ASP A 112 0.55 -7.92 -37.42
CA ASP A 112 -0.35 -6.83 -37.79
C ASP A 112 0.06 -5.50 -37.14
N PHE A 113 1.03 -5.52 -36.23
CA PHE A 113 1.57 -4.34 -35.57
C PHE A 113 2.08 -3.28 -36.56
N GLY A 114 1.66 -2.02 -36.34
CA GLY A 114 1.99 -0.87 -37.19
C GLY A 114 0.97 -0.63 -38.31
N ARG A 115 -0.12 -1.41 -38.34
CA ARG A 115 -1.19 -1.30 -39.35
C ARG A 115 -2.49 -0.78 -38.75
N GLY A 116 -2.50 -0.47 -37.45
CA GLY A 116 -3.70 -0.04 -36.72
C GLY A 116 -4.58 -1.22 -36.29
N ASP A 117 -3.97 -2.31 -35.82
CA ASP A 117 -4.70 -3.48 -35.32
C ASP A 117 -5.59 -3.14 -34.10
N PHE A 118 -6.51 -4.04 -33.74
CA PHE A 118 -7.38 -3.89 -32.59
C PHE A 118 -6.56 -3.65 -31.32
N GLN A 119 -6.79 -2.50 -30.68
CA GLN A 119 -6.10 -2.08 -29.46
C GLN A 119 -4.56 -2.07 -29.60
N GLU A 120 -4.04 -1.81 -30.80
CA GLU A 120 -2.61 -1.70 -31.08
C GLU A 120 -1.94 -0.64 -30.19
N LEU A 121 -0.89 -1.06 -29.48
CA LEU A 121 -0.06 -0.21 -28.63
C LEU A 121 1.32 -0.86 -28.46
N ASP A 122 2.39 -0.07 -28.53
CA ASP A 122 3.71 -0.53 -28.07
C ASP A 122 3.75 -0.54 -26.54
N GLN A 123 3.15 -1.59 -25.96
CA GLN A 123 2.93 -1.67 -24.52
C GLN A 123 4.26 -1.70 -23.75
N ILE A 124 5.30 -2.35 -24.31
CA ILE A 124 6.65 -2.40 -23.71
C ILE A 124 7.23 -1.00 -23.58
N SER A 125 7.19 -0.20 -24.64
CA SER A 125 7.69 1.18 -24.60
C SER A 125 6.90 2.05 -23.62
N VAL A 126 5.59 1.85 -23.52
CA VAL A 126 4.70 2.60 -22.64
C VAL A 126 4.97 2.31 -21.16
N VAL A 127 5.19 1.06 -20.77
CA VAL A 127 5.39 0.69 -19.35
C VAL A 127 6.80 0.96 -18.84
N LYS A 128 7.78 1.06 -19.74
CA LYS A 128 9.22 1.09 -19.41
C LYS A 128 9.61 2.06 -18.29
N PRO A 129 9.05 3.28 -18.18
CA PRO A 129 9.39 4.21 -17.10
C PRO A 129 8.92 3.76 -15.70
N PHE A 130 7.99 2.80 -15.63
CA PHE A 130 7.29 2.42 -14.40
C PHE A 130 7.63 1.01 -13.92
N VAL A 131 8.58 0.32 -14.56
CA VAL A 131 8.89 -1.08 -14.26
C VAL A 131 10.37 -1.32 -14.07
N LYS A 132 10.70 -2.30 -13.22
CA LYS A 132 12.06 -2.80 -13.05
C LYS A 132 12.47 -3.75 -14.18
N CYS A 133 11.51 -4.54 -14.66
CA CYS A 133 11.68 -5.49 -15.74
C CYS A 133 10.42 -5.50 -16.61
N SER A 134 10.60 -5.61 -17.92
CA SER A 134 9.54 -5.82 -18.89
C SER A 134 9.97 -6.87 -19.90
N ALA A 135 9.11 -7.85 -20.17
CA ALA A 135 9.36 -8.89 -21.16
C ALA A 135 8.18 -9.00 -22.14
N LYS A 136 8.46 -9.43 -23.37
CA LYS A 136 7.45 -9.77 -24.39
C LYS A 136 7.68 -11.19 -24.86
N ALA A 137 6.70 -12.07 -24.66
CA ALA A 137 6.76 -13.44 -25.15
C ALA A 137 6.45 -13.45 -26.65
N THR A 138 7.47 -13.49 -27.50
CA THR A 138 7.31 -13.48 -28.97
C THR A 138 6.96 -14.85 -29.57
N ASP A 139 7.06 -15.91 -28.76
CA ASP A 139 6.78 -17.30 -29.11
C ASP A 139 6.37 -18.08 -27.85
N ILE A 140 5.53 -19.11 -28.01
CA ILE A 140 5.02 -19.95 -26.92
C ILE A 140 6.13 -20.57 -26.07
N SER A 141 7.28 -20.92 -26.67
CA SER A 141 8.44 -21.48 -25.96
C SER A 141 9.09 -20.50 -24.97
N LYS A 142 8.85 -19.19 -25.11
CA LYS A 142 9.42 -18.15 -24.24
C LYS A 142 8.59 -17.89 -22.99
N ILE A 143 7.32 -18.30 -22.98
CA ILE A 143 6.37 -17.99 -21.92
C ILE A 143 6.90 -18.38 -20.53
N PRO A 144 7.34 -19.62 -20.26
CA PRO A 144 7.72 -20.01 -18.90
C PRO A 144 8.87 -19.17 -18.35
N ASN A 145 9.94 -18.99 -19.13
CA ASN A 145 11.10 -18.21 -18.72
C ASN A 145 10.74 -16.76 -18.39
N HIS A 146 9.94 -16.09 -19.23
CA HIS A 146 9.54 -14.71 -18.97
C HIS A 146 8.63 -14.59 -17.76
N VAL A 147 7.75 -15.56 -17.49
CA VAL A 147 6.93 -15.59 -16.26
C VAL A 147 7.84 -15.64 -15.02
N PHE A 148 8.82 -16.54 -14.98
CA PHE A 148 9.75 -16.62 -13.83
C PHE A 148 10.63 -15.37 -13.71
N GLU A 149 11.12 -14.83 -14.83
CA GLU A 149 11.97 -13.63 -14.89
C GLU A 149 11.28 -12.41 -14.27
N VAL A 150 10.05 -12.10 -14.70
CA VAL A 150 9.32 -10.92 -14.20
C VAL A 150 8.91 -11.10 -12.73
N LEU A 151 8.58 -12.33 -12.30
CA LEU A 151 8.24 -12.62 -10.91
C LEU A 151 9.45 -12.48 -9.98
N SER A 152 10.62 -13.00 -10.37
CA SER A 152 11.86 -12.83 -9.59
C SER A 152 12.24 -11.36 -9.51
N SER A 153 12.21 -10.66 -10.65
CA SER A 153 12.55 -9.23 -10.74
C SER A 153 11.63 -8.33 -9.92
N ALA A 154 10.34 -8.67 -9.81
CA ALA A 154 9.38 -7.92 -9.00
C ALA A 154 9.70 -8.00 -7.50
N ALA A 155 10.24 -9.13 -7.04
CA ALA A 155 10.51 -9.40 -5.63
C ALA A 155 11.96 -9.08 -5.18
N SER A 156 12.94 -9.22 -6.06
CA SER A 156 14.37 -9.08 -5.72
C SER A 156 14.81 -7.63 -5.50
N GLY A 157 15.90 -7.42 -4.75
CA GLY A 157 16.42 -6.09 -4.41
C GLY A 157 15.36 -5.19 -3.77
N ARG A 158 15.25 -3.93 -4.21
CA ARG A 158 14.06 -3.11 -3.90
C ARG A 158 12.88 -3.65 -4.72
N PRO A 159 11.79 -4.15 -4.09
CA PRO A 159 10.65 -4.68 -4.84
C PRO A 159 9.98 -3.62 -5.70
N GLY A 160 9.21 -4.02 -6.71
CA GLY A 160 8.50 -3.08 -7.57
C GLY A 160 7.67 -3.74 -8.67
N GLY A 161 7.12 -2.90 -9.54
CA GLY A 161 6.35 -3.34 -10.71
C GLY A 161 7.24 -3.97 -11.79
N CYS A 162 6.77 -5.07 -12.37
CA CYS A 162 7.29 -5.67 -13.59
C CYS A 162 6.14 -5.91 -14.58
N TYR A 163 6.48 -6.13 -15.84
CA TYR A 163 5.49 -6.25 -16.91
C TYR A 163 5.78 -7.43 -17.85
N LEU A 164 4.72 -8.14 -18.24
CA LEU A 164 4.77 -9.22 -19.22
C LEU A 164 3.72 -9.00 -20.32
N ASP A 165 4.21 -8.79 -21.54
CA ASP A 165 3.41 -8.70 -22.75
C ASP A 165 3.26 -10.07 -23.41
N ILE A 166 2.03 -10.50 -23.67
CA ILE A 166 1.75 -11.77 -24.35
C ILE A 166 0.81 -11.54 -25.54
N PRO A 167 1.35 -11.53 -26.77
CA PRO A 167 0.56 -11.34 -27.99
C PRO A 167 -0.55 -12.36 -28.17
N SER A 168 -1.65 -11.92 -28.77
CA SER A 168 -2.81 -12.75 -29.11
C SER A 168 -2.40 -13.97 -29.95
N ASP A 169 -1.60 -13.80 -31.00
CA ASP A 169 -1.11 -14.90 -31.82
C ASP A 169 -0.30 -15.92 -31.01
N VAL A 170 0.49 -15.47 -30.02
CA VAL A 170 1.27 -16.35 -29.12
C VAL A 170 0.38 -17.09 -28.14
N LEU A 171 -0.68 -16.46 -27.62
CA LEU A 171 -1.68 -17.13 -26.77
C LEU A 171 -2.42 -18.27 -27.49
N HIS A 172 -2.51 -18.21 -28.82
CA HIS A 172 -3.17 -19.21 -29.67
C HIS A 172 -2.21 -20.23 -30.31
N GLN A 173 -0.88 -20.04 -30.20
CA GLN A 173 0.08 -21.08 -30.57
C GLN A 173 -0.13 -22.33 -29.71
N THR A 174 0.30 -23.49 -30.23
CA THR A 174 0.17 -24.79 -29.56
C THR A 174 1.47 -25.56 -29.60
N VAL A 175 1.77 -26.27 -28.51
CA VAL A 175 2.85 -27.27 -28.40
C VAL A 175 2.29 -28.61 -27.95
N SER A 176 3.07 -29.68 -28.09
CA SER A 176 2.72 -30.98 -27.51
C SER A 176 2.78 -30.93 -25.97
N GLU A 177 2.03 -31.79 -25.28
CA GLU A 177 2.10 -31.91 -23.81
C GLU A 177 3.52 -32.22 -23.32
N SER A 178 4.28 -33.07 -24.03
CA SER A 178 5.65 -33.43 -23.66
C SER A 178 6.60 -32.23 -23.79
N GLU A 179 6.45 -31.43 -24.83
CA GLU A 179 7.21 -30.19 -25.01
C GLU A 179 6.87 -29.15 -23.93
N ALA A 180 5.59 -28.98 -23.59
CA ALA A 180 5.16 -28.07 -22.52
C ALA A 180 5.80 -28.43 -21.17
N VAL A 181 5.84 -29.72 -20.82
CA VAL A 181 6.50 -30.21 -19.60
C VAL A 181 7.99 -29.89 -19.61
N ASN A 182 8.67 -30.11 -20.74
CA ASN A 182 10.10 -29.80 -20.88
C ASN A 182 10.39 -28.30 -20.73
N LEU A 183 9.57 -27.44 -21.33
CA LEU A 183 9.71 -25.98 -21.23
C LEU A 183 9.53 -25.48 -19.78
N LEU A 184 8.52 -26.02 -19.07
CA LEU A 184 8.26 -25.68 -17.66
C LEU A 184 9.43 -26.12 -16.76
N ALA A 185 9.90 -27.35 -16.91
CA ALA A 185 11.01 -27.89 -16.12
C ALA A 185 12.33 -27.12 -16.38
N ALA A 186 12.60 -26.75 -17.63
CA ALA A 186 13.78 -25.95 -17.97
C ALA A 186 13.75 -24.58 -17.27
N ALA A 187 12.60 -23.90 -17.29
CA ALA A 187 12.44 -22.58 -16.68
C ALA A 187 12.54 -22.62 -15.15
N GLU A 188 11.96 -23.62 -14.51
CA GLU A 188 12.04 -23.81 -13.05
C GLU A 188 13.49 -24.00 -12.58
N ASN A 189 14.29 -24.78 -13.32
CA ASN A 189 15.69 -25.03 -12.97
C ASN A 189 16.57 -23.77 -13.02
N SER A 190 16.22 -22.79 -13.85
CA SER A 190 16.96 -21.51 -13.95
C SER A 190 16.74 -20.57 -12.75
N ARG A 191 15.75 -20.84 -11.89
CA ARG A 191 15.37 -19.98 -10.75
C ARG A 191 16.36 -20.03 -9.56
N ASN A 192 17.15 -21.08 -9.40
CA ASN A 192 17.87 -21.40 -8.15
C ASN A 192 19.22 -20.68 -7.96
N GLN A 193 19.45 -19.48 -8.50
CA GLN A 193 20.78 -18.83 -8.51
C GLN A 193 20.85 -17.40 -7.95
N GLU A 194 20.01 -17.01 -6.99
CA GLU A 194 20.18 -15.69 -6.34
C GLU A 194 21.16 -15.75 -5.15
N ALA A 195 22.26 -14.98 -5.25
CA ALA A 195 23.22 -14.77 -4.18
C ALA A 195 22.68 -13.75 -3.17
N SER A 196 22.73 -14.07 -1.87
CA SER A 196 22.44 -13.11 -0.81
C SER A 196 23.67 -12.22 -0.59
N GLU A 197 23.57 -10.94 -0.89
CA GLU A 197 24.54 -9.96 -0.39
C GLU A 197 24.39 -9.86 1.14
N THR A 198 25.51 -9.91 1.86
CA THR A 198 25.58 -9.74 3.32
C THR A 198 26.24 -8.42 3.65
N VAL A 199 25.65 -7.64 4.55
CA VAL A 199 26.28 -6.45 5.13
C VAL A 199 27.55 -6.85 5.88
N GLY A 200 28.61 -6.05 5.76
CA GLY A 200 29.83 -6.23 6.53
C GLY A 200 29.62 -5.98 8.03
N ASN A 201 30.25 -6.80 8.88
CA ASN A 201 30.14 -6.66 10.33
C ASN A 201 30.64 -5.28 10.82
N LEU A 202 31.64 -4.71 10.15
CA LEU A 202 32.26 -3.43 10.54
C LEU A 202 31.29 -2.24 10.47
N GLU A 203 30.41 -2.20 9.46
CA GLU A 203 29.39 -1.16 9.32
C GLU A 203 28.34 -1.23 10.44
N ILE A 204 28.01 -2.45 10.87
CA ILE A 204 27.06 -2.71 11.96
C ILE A 204 27.65 -2.24 13.29
N GLU A 205 28.91 -2.58 13.58
CA GLU A 205 29.64 -2.10 14.76
C GLU A 205 29.68 -0.56 14.81
N LYS A 206 29.97 0.10 13.68
CA LYS A 206 29.94 1.57 13.57
C LYS A 206 28.56 2.14 13.84
N ALA A 207 27.50 1.53 13.32
CA ALA A 207 26.12 1.98 13.54
C ALA A 207 25.73 1.88 15.02
N VAL A 208 26.03 0.75 15.66
CA VAL A 208 25.77 0.53 17.09
C VAL A 208 26.57 1.50 17.94
N SER A 209 27.86 1.70 17.63
CA SER A 209 28.72 2.67 18.33
C SER A 209 28.19 4.11 18.22
N LEU A 210 27.71 4.52 17.05
CA LEU A 210 27.10 5.85 16.86
C LEU A 210 25.84 6.03 17.72
N LEU A 211 24.98 5.02 17.80
CA LEU A 211 23.78 5.06 18.63
C LEU A 211 24.11 5.08 20.13
N ARG A 212 25.13 4.33 20.55
CA ARG A 212 25.60 4.27 21.94
C ARG A 212 26.08 5.62 22.47
N HIS A 213 26.77 6.40 21.62
CA HIS A 213 27.34 7.70 21.99
C HIS A 213 26.43 8.89 21.64
N ALA A 214 25.23 8.64 21.10
CA ALA A 214 24.28 9.69 20.79
C ALA A 214 23.64 10.26 22.07
N GLU A 215 23.51 11.58 22.15
CA GLU A 215 22.81 12.24 23.26
C GLU A 215 21.29 12.24 23.05
N ARG A 216 20.83 12.27 21.81
CA ARG A 216 19.41 12.35 21.43
C ARG A 216 19.09 11.41 20.26
N PRO A 217 19.34 10.09 20.38
CA PRO A 217 19.10 9.15 19.30
C PRO A 217 17.61 9.01 18.99
N LEU A 218 17.29 8.72 17.72
CA LEU A 218 15.94 8.44 17.25
C LEU A 218 15.96 7.25 16.29
N ILE A 219 15.04 6.30 16.47
CA ILE A 219 14.78 5.24 15.48
C ILE A 219 13.59 5.67 14.62
N VAL A 220 13.76 5.69 13.29
CA VAL A 220 12.70 5.97 12.33
C VAL A 220 12.52 4.75 11.44
N PHE A 221 11.28 4.31 11.20
CA PHE A 221 11.06 3.16 10.34
C PHE A 221 9.82 3.32 9.46
N GLY A 222 9.84 2.65 8.32
CA GLY A 222 8.73 2.73 7.39
C GLY A 222 8.32 1.42 6.78
N LYS A 223 7.50 1.54 5.72
CA LYS A 223 6.88 0.38 5.09
C LYS A 223 7.88 -0.62 4.50
N GLY A 224 9.14 -0.24 4.25
CA GLY A 224 10.18 -1.19 3.88
C GLY A 224 10.53 -2.16 5.01
N ALA A 225 10.63 -1.67 6.25
CA ALA A 225 10.80 -2.53 7.43
C ALA A 225 9.56 -3.41 7.65
N ALA A 226 8.36 -2.86 7.38
CA ALA A 226 7.11 -3.60 7.46
C ALA A 226 7.05 -4.76 6.47
N PHE A 227 7.46 -4.49 5.22
CA PHE A 227 7.55 -5.47 4.15
C PHE A 227 8.56 -6.59 4.47
N ALA A 228 9.73 -6.21 5.00
CA ALA A 228 10.79 -7.14 5.41
C ALA A 228 10.44 -8.04 6.62
N ARG A 229 9.25 -7.88 7.21
CA ARG A 229 8.81 -8.60 8.42
C ARG A 229 9.75 -8.38 9.61
N ALA A 230 10.20 -7.15 9.78
CA ALA A 230 11.19 -6.78 10.79
C ALA A 230 10.60 -6.47 12.18
N GLU A 231 9.28 -6.64 12.40
CA GLU A 231 8.61 -6.25 13.64
C GLU A 231 9.29 -6.78 14.92
N ASN A 232 9.69 -8.06 14.96
CA ASN A 232 10.31 -8.66 16.14
C ASN A 232 11.73 -8.12 16.37
N ALA A 233 12.54 -8.04 15.32
CA ALA A 233 13.91 -7.53 15.40
C ALA A 233 13.93 -6.05 15.79
N LEU A 234 13.01 -5.26 15.23
CA LEU A 234 12.85 -3.85 15.52
C LEU A 234 12.36 -3.61 16.96
N LYS A 235 11.33 -4.34 17.40
CA LYS A 235 10.83 -4.26 18.78
C LYS A 235 11.94 -4.59 19.78
N LYS A 236 12.71 -5.65 19.51
CA LYS A 236 13.86 -6.02 20.33
C LYS A 236 14.93 -4.92 20.37
N LEU A 237 15.22 -4.26 19.25
CA LEU A 237 16.18 -3.14 19.23
C LEU A 237 15.70 -1.98 20.10
N VAL A 238 14.42 -1.61 19.98
CA VAL A 238 13.80 -0.54 20.78
C VAL A 238 13.85 -0.89 22.28
N GLU A 239 13.50 -2.12 22.66
CA GLU A 239 13.49 -2.57 24.05
C GLU A 239 14.90 -2.68 24.66
N LEU A 240 15.89 -3.16 23.89
CA LEU A 240 17.27 -3.26 24.36
C LEU A 240 17.90 -1.90 24.60
N THR A 241 17.67 -0.95 23.70
CA THR A 241 18.37 0.34 23.70
C THR A 241 17.62 1.45 24.44
N GLY A 242 16.31 1.31 24.65
CA GLY A 242 15.48 2.37 25.23
C GLY A 242 15.38 3.63 24.35
N ILE A 243 15.73 3.53 23.06
CA ILE A 243 15.73 4.68 22.14
C ILE A 243 14.29 5.00 21.69
N PRO A 244 13.83 6.26 21.77
CA PRO A 244 12.55 6.68 21.22
C PRO A 244 12.44 6.40 19.72
N PHE A 245 11.22 6.12 19.25
CA PHE A 245 11.01 5.77 17.85
C PHE A 245 9.88 6.55 17.18
N LEU A 246 9.94 6.66 15.85
CA LEU A 246 8.96 7.32 15.02
C LEU A 246 8.60 6.45 13.80
N PRO A 247 7.39 5.89 13.72
CA PRO A 247 6.92 5.25 12.50
C PRO A 247 6.55 6.30 11.43
N THR A 248 6.85 6.02 10.17
CA THR A 248 6.15 6.65 9.02
C THR A 248 4.69 6.15 8.93
N PRO A 249 3.80 6.75 8.13
CA PRO A 249 2.37 6.42 8.12
C PRO A 249 2.06 4.91 8.02
N MET A 250 2.60 4.21 7.02
CA MET A 250 2.45 2.76 6.87
C MET A 250 3.50 1.93 7.64
N GLY A 251 4.34 2.58 8.45
CA GLY A 251 5.18 1.92 9.44
C GLY A 251 4.47 1.72 10.78
N LYS A 252 3.36 2.44 11.04
CA LYS A 252 2.56 2.34 12.26
C LYS A 252 2.17 0.88 12.56
N GLY A 253 2.26 0.49 13.83
CA GLY A 253 1.98 -0.87 14.30
C GLY A 253 3.14 -1.88 14.21
N LEU A 254 4.28 -1.57 13.56
CA LEU A 254 5.46 -2.44 13.61
C LEU A 254 5.99 -2.62 15.03
N VAL A 255 6.08 -1.49 15.72
CA VAL A 255 6.02 -1.41 17.18
C VAL A 255 4.72 -0.69 17.47
N SER A 256 3.97 -1.16 18.48
CA SER A 256 2.66 -0.59 18.81
C SER A 256 2.75 0.92 18.95
N ASP A 257 1.81 1.64 18.36
CA ASP A 257 1.73 3.10 18.47
C ASP A 257 1.49 3.57 19.91
N THR A 258 1.02 2.68 20.79
CA THR A 258 0.82 2.92 22.23
C THR A 258 2.05 2.65 23.08
N HIS A 259 3.16 2.24 22.47
CA HIS A 259 4.41 1.98 23.20
C HIS A 259 4.93 3.26 23.87
N GLU A 260 5.50 3.15 25.08
CA GLU A 260 5.93 4.31 25.86
C GLU A 260 7.02 5.16 25.18
N LEU A 261 7.88 4.50 24.39
CA LEU A 261 8.92 5.13 23.57
C LEU A 261 8.43 5.70 22.21
N ALA A 262 7.13 5.61 21.91
CA ALA A 262 6.58 6.14 20.66
C ALA A 262 6.61 7.68 20.64
N ALA A 263 7.38 8.25 19.72
CA ALA A 263 7.52 9.68 19.52
C ALA A 263 6.51 10.26 18.52
N THR A 264 5.49 9.50 18.09
CA THR A 264 4.49 9.91 17.08
C THR A 264 3.79 11.20 17.48
N ALA A 265 3.35 11.31 18.73
CA ALA A 265 2.71 12.52 19.26
C ALA A 265 3.69 13.67 19.54
N SER A 266 5.01 13.43 19.48
CA SER A 266 6.08 14.42 19.67
C SER A 266 6.99 14.54 18.45
N ARG A 267 6.49 14.19 17.25
CA ARG A 267 7.27 14.11 16.00
C ARG A 267 8.18 15.32 15.79
N SER A 268 7.63 16.53 15.87
CA SER A 268 8.39 17.77 15.61
C SER A 268 9.56 17.96 16.58
N LEU A 269 9.38 17.59 17.86
CA LEU A 269 10.47 17.63 18.84
C LEU A 269 11.53 16.57 18.51
N ALA A 270 11.09 15.34 18.22
CA ALA A 270 11.96 14.21 17.93
C ALA A 270 12.89 14.49 16.75
N ILE A 271 12.33 14.80 15.57
CA ILE A 271 13.16 15.03 14.37
C ILE A 271 13.94 16.36 14.44
N GLY A 272 13.37 17.38 15.08
CA GLY A 272 13.97 18.72 15.15
C GLY A 272 15.14 18.82 16.13
N ARG A 273 15.30 17.84 17.05
CA ARG A 273 16.34 17.87 18.09
C ARG A 273 17.25 16.64 18.13
N CYS A 274 16.92 15.56 17.43
CA CYS A 274 17.80 14.39 17.39
C CYS A 274 19.19 14.72 16.81
N ASP A 275 20.22 14.05 17.32
CA ASP A 275 21.61 14.16 16.87
C ASP A 275 22.06 12.95 16.06
N VAL A 276 21.48 11.78 16.30
CA VAL A 276 21.64 10.57 15.48
C VAL A 276 20.27 9.98 15.16
N ALA A 277 20.01 9.67 13.89
CA ALA A 277 18.77 9.03 13.46
C ALA A 277 19.05 7.73 12.68
N LEU A 278 18.60 6.59 13.21
CA LEU A 278 18.59 5.31 12.49
C LEU A 278 17.29 5.19 11.69
N VAL A 279 17.38 5.27 10.37
CA VAL A 279 16.22 5.22 9.46
C VAL A 279 16.19 3.87 8.75
N ILE A 280 15.14 3.09 8.97
CA ILE A 280 15.05 1.67 8.60
C ILE A 280 13.91 1.48 7.59
N GLY A 281 14.25 1.11 6.35
CA GLY A 281 13.25 0.84 5.30
C GLY A 281 12.31 2.03 5.09
N ALA A 282 12.84 3.24 5.20
CA ALA A 282 12.15 4.51 4.97
C ALA A 282 13.07 5.45 4.20
N ARG A 283 12.49 6.19 3.24
CA ARG A 283 13.21 7.17 2.44
C ARG A 283 13.13 8.55 3.08
N LEU A 284 14.23 9.28 3.07
CA LEU A 284 14.25 10.73 3.35
C LEU A 284 13.66 11.49 2.15
N ASN A 285 12.36 11.32 1.91
CA ASN A 285 11.60 12.00 0.87
C ASN A 285 10.68 13.08 1.49
N TRP A 286 9.71 13.58 0.74
CA TRP A 286 8.79 14.64 1.18
C TRP A 286 8.05 14.31 2.49
N LEU A 287 7.75 13.04 2.78
CA LEU A 287 7.11 12.62 4.04
C LEU A 287 8.00 12.86 5.27
N LEU A 288 9.31 12.82 5.06
CA LEU A 288 10.34 13.10 6.06
C LEU A 288 11.08 14.40 5.76
N HIS A 289 10.46 15.34 5.04
CA HIS A 289 11.04 16.67 4.76
C HIS A 289 12.46 16.59 4.19
N PHE A 290 12.73 15.58 3.37
CA PHE A 290 14.03 15.31 2.74
C PHE A 290 15.21 15.12 3.70
N GLY A 291 14.96 15.01 5.02
CA GLY A 291 16.03 15.02 6.03
C GLY A 291 16.63 16.40 6.27
N GLU A 292 15.96 17.48 5.85
CA GLU A 292 16.53 18.83 5.79
C GLU A 292 16.06 19.75 6.93
N SER A 293 16.92 20.71 7.27
CA SER A 293 16.62 21.85 8.14
C SER A 293 15.65 22.81 7.46
N PRO A 294 14.73 23.49 8.19
CA PRO A 294 14.61 23.56 9.65
C PRO A 294 13.74 22.46 10.28
N LYS A 295 13.22 21.51 9.49
CA LYS A 295 12.36 20.44 10.02
C LYS A 295 13.18 19.42 10.80
N TRP A 296 14.35 19.05 10.30
CA TRP A 296 15.35 18.26 11.00
C TRP A 296 16.40 19.16 11.66
N SER A 297 17.06 18.62 12.69
CA SER A 297 18.28 19.22 13.23
C SER A 297 19.33 19.35 12.12
N LYS A 298 20.02 20.49 12.04
CA LYS A 298 21.02 20.77 11.00
C LYS A 298 22.20 19.77 11.03
N ASP A 299 22.56 19.31 12.22
CA ASP A 299 23.76 18.51 12.47
C ASP A 299 23.44 17.04 12.75
N VAL A 300 22.23 16.58 12.41
CA VAL A 300 21.83 15.17 12.60
C VAL A 300 22.69 14.25 11.75
N LYS A 301 23.17 13.16 12.35
CA LYS A 301 23.86 12.07 11.67
C LYS A 301 22.86 10.98 11.32
N PHE A 302 22.58 10.82 10.03
CA PHE A 302 21.72 9.76 9.54
C PHE A 302 22.48 8.43 9.40
N ILE A 303 21.95 7.37 9.99
CA ILE A 303 22.25 5.99 9.66
C ILE A 303 21.08 5.49 8.81
N LEU A 304 21.29 5.24 7.52
CA LEU A 304 20.23 4.75 6.64
C LEU A 304 20.41 3.26 6.37
N LEU A 305 19.33 2.50 6.61
CA LEU A 305 19.24 1.08 6.32
C LEU A 305 18.19 0.88 5.24
N ASP A 306 18.63 0.46 4.05
CA ASP A 306 17.79 0.19 2.88
C ASP A 306 18.40 -0.98 2.09
N ILE A 307 17.58 -1.74 1.38
CA ILE A 307 18.06 -2.81 0.51
C ILE A 307 18.62 -2.26 -0.81
N SER A 308 18.23 -1.03 -1.19
CA SER A 308 18.72 -0.36 -2.39
C SER A 308 20.02 0.39 -2.11
N LYS A 309 21.09 -0.05 -2.75
CA LYS A 309 22.37 0.65 -2.77
C LYS A 309 22.23 2.04 -3.40
N GLU A 310 21.41 2.16 -4.44
CA GLU A 310 21.16 3.41 -5.16
C GLU A 310 20.53 4.47 -4.24
N GLU A 311 19.64 4.07 -3.31
CA GLU A 311 19.08 5.00 -2.33
C GLU A 311 20.16 5.54 -1.37
N ILE A 312 21.07 4.67 -0.92
CA ILE A 312 22.18 5.07 -0.04
C ILE A 312 23.13 6.02 -0.77
N GLU A 313 23.48 5.72 -2.02
CA GLU A 313 24.35 6.56 -2.86
C GLU A 313 23.71 7.92 -3.19
N LEU A 314 22.39 7.93 -3.43
CA LEU A 314 21.63 9.15 -3.67
C LEU A 314 21.61 10.06 -2.44
N ARG A 315 21.39 9.48 -1.25
CA ARG A 315 21.21 10.24 0.00
C ARG A 315 22.51 10.61 0.70
N LYS A 316 23.61 9.88 0.44
CA LYS A 316 24.93 10.11 1.05
C LYS A 316 24.85 10.32 2.57
N PRO A 317 24.27 9.37 3.31
CA PRO A 317 24.10 9.51 4.76
C PRO A 317 25.44 9.47 5.48
N TYR A 318 25.43 9.79 6.78
CA TYR A 318 26.62 9.66 7.63
C TYR A 318 27.10 8.20 7.65
N LEU A 319 26.17 7.24 7.68
CA LEU A 319 26.44 5.82 7.53
C LEU A 319 25.32 5.14 6.74
N GLY A 320 25.66 4.33 5.74
CA GLY A 320 24.71 3.54 4.95
C GLY A 320 24.87 2.05 5.23
N LEU A 321 23.75 1.35 5.43
CA LEU A 321 23.66 -0.09 5.64
C LEU A 321 22.82 -0.69 4.50
N VAL A 322 23.47 -1.37 3.54
CA VAL A 322 22.78 -1.95 2.37
C VAL A 322 22.37 -3.38 2.65
N GLY A 323 21.10 -3.63 2.94
CA GLY A 323 20.63 -5.00 3.18
C GLY A 323 19.17 -5.13 3.60
N ASP A 324 18.73 -6.37 3.71
CA ASP A 324 17.41 -6.70 4.24
C ASP A 324 17.27 -6.21 5.69
N ALA A 325 16.19 -5.48 5.96
CA ALA A 325 16.03 -4.79 7.23
C ALA A 325 15.98 -5.74 8.43
N ARG A 326 15.33 -6.91 8.29
CA ARG A 326 15.25 -7.89 9.36
C ARG A 326 16.63 -8.46 9.66
N LYS A 327 17.35 -8.93 8.64
CA LYS A 327 18.70 -9.51 8.81
C LYS A 327 19.68 -8.53 9.47
N VAL A 328 19.69 -7.27 9.04
CA VAL A 328 20.61 -6.25 9.60
C VAL A 328 20.24 -5.92 11.05
N LEU A 329 18.95 -5.80 11.36
CA LEU A 329 18.50 -5.57 12.74
C LEU A 329 18.83 -6.75 13.67
N ASP A 330 18.72 -8.00 13.19
CA ASP A 330 19.13 -9.17 13.96
C ASP A 330 20.63 -9.13 14.32
N SER A 331 21.47 -8.72 13.37
CA SER A 331 22.90 -8.52 13.61
C SER A 331 23.19 -7.36 14.57
N MET A 332 22.49 -6.22 14.43
CA MET A 332 22.61 -5.10 15.39
C MET A 332 22.20 -5.52 16.80
N ASN A 333 21.11 -6.28 16.94
CA ASN A 333 20.66 -6.81 18.22
C ASN A 333 21.66 -7.76 18.86
N LYS A 334 22.42 -8.51 18.05
CA LYS A 334 23.50 -9.37 18.54
C LYS A 334 24.67 -8.53 19.05
N GLU A 335 25.12 -7.57 18.27
CA GLU A 335 26.21 -6.65 18.64
C GLU A 335 25.89 -5.90 19.95
N ILE A 336 24.67 -5.39 20.10
CA ILE A 336 24.22 -4.71 21.33
C ILE A 336 24.16 -5.69 22.51
N LYS A 337 23.85 -6.96 22.29
CA LYS A 337 23.83 -7.94 23.37
C LYS A 337 25.24 -8.24 23.87
N ASP A 338 26.24 -8.23 23.00
CA ASP A 338 27.63 -8.49 23.33
C ASP A 338 28.28 -7.29 24.05
N ASP A 339 27.82 -6.05 23.76
CA ASP A 339 28.20 -4.81 24.48
C ASP A 339 26.98 -3.90 24.77
N PRO A 340 26.23 -4.16 25.86
CA PRO A 340 24.93 -3.52 26.14
C PRO A 340 24.99 -2.03 26.48
N PHE A 341 23.97 -1.31 26.00
CA PHE A 341 23.63 0.05 26.46
C PHE A 341 22.11 0.24 26.41
N CYS A 342 21.58 1.10 27.28
CA CYS A 342 20.17 1.48 27.30
C CYS A 342 20.02 2.89 27.85
N LEU A 343 19.22 3.74 27.18
CA LEU A 343 18.97 5.10 27.65
C LEU A 343 18.16 5.09 28.96
N GLY A 344 17.25 4.14 29.17
CA GLY A 344 16.43 4.10 30.39
C GLY A 344 15.45 5.27 30.53
N SER A 345 14.45 5.13 31.39
CA SER A 345 13.35 6.11 31.49
C SER A 345 13.75 7.45 32.09
N SER A 346 14.83 7.50 32.88
CA SER A 346 15.35 8.72 33.53
C SER A 346 16.33 9.50 32.66
N HIS A 347 16.63 9.04 31.44
CA HIS A 347 17.53 9.77 30.56
C HIS A 347 16.85 11.04 30.03
N PRO A 348 17.54 12.21 30.06
CA PRO A 348 16.90 13.49 29.76
C PRO A 348 16.19 13.53 28.41
N TRP A 349 16.74 12.87 27.39
CA TRP A 349 16.10 12.78 26.08
C TRP A 349 14.81 11.96 26.08
N VAL A 350 14.82 10.79 26.74
CA VAL A 350 13.66 9.90 26.81
C VAL A 350 12.53 10.57 27.60
N GLU A 351 12.87 11.23 28.71
CA GLU A 351 11.92 12.00 29.51
C GLU A 351 11.32 13.16 28.70
N ALA A 352 12.13 13.93 27.96
CA ALA A 352 11.66 15.05 27.16
C ALA A 352 10.67 14.59 26.06
N ILE A 353 10.98 13.50 25.36
CA ILE A 353 10.07 12.91 24.36
C ILE A 353 8.79 12.42 25.01
N SER A 354 8.90 11.60 26.06
CA SER A 354 7.76 10.99 26.74
C SER A 354 6.83 12.05 27.34
N LYS A 355 7.39 13.09 27.97
CA LYS A 355 6.64 14.23 28.49
C LYS A 355 5.89 14.95 27.37
N LYS A 356 6.57 15.27 26.26
CA LYS A 356 5.93 15.98 25.16
C LYS A 356 4.85 15.16 24.48
N ALA A 357 5.07 13.86 24.31
CA ALA A 357 4.09 12.93 23.78
C ALA A 357 2.84 12.89 24.68
N LYS A 358 3.01 12.71 26.00
CA LYS A 358 1.91 12.74 26.97
C LYS A 358 1.13 14.06 26.95
N GLU A 359 1.81 15.20 26.95
CA GLU A 359 1.16 16.53 26.84
C GLU A 359 0.30 16.66 25.57
N ASN A 360 0.85 16.23 24.43
CA ASN A 360 0.16 16.33 23.15
C ASN A 360 -1.02 15.34 23.03
N VAL A 361 -0.86 14.12 23.55
CA VAL A 361 -1.95 13.12 23.63
C VAL A 361 -3.06 13.64 24.54
N SER A 362 -2.75 14.13 25.76
CA SER A 362 -3.76 14.68 26.66
C SER A 362 -4.52 15.86 26.03
N ARG A 363 -3.82 16.74 25.30
CA ARG A 363 -4.48 17.83 24.56
C ARG A 363 -5.41 17.30 23.47
N MET A 364 -5.00 16.27 22.74
CA MET A 364 -5.82 15.62 21.71
C MET A 364 -7.05 14.94 22.34
N GLU A 365 -6.89 14.20 23.42
CA GLU A 365 -8.01 13.53 24.12
C GLU A 365 -9.04 14.52 24.67
N LEU A 366 -8.62 15.70 25.15
CA LEU A 366 -9.56 16.77 25.53
C LEU A 366 -10.39 17.30 24.36
N GLN A 367 -9.86 17.26 23.14
CA GLN A 367 -10.62 17.62 21.94
C GLN A 367 -11.52 16.48 21.49
N LEU A 368 -11.01 15.24 21.52
CA LEU A 368 -11.77 14.04 21.16
C LEU A 368 -12.94 13.79 22.12
N ALA A 369 -12.82 14.12 23.40
CA ALA A 369 -13.89 13.93 24.40
C ALA A 369 -15.18 14.73 24.13
N LYS A 370 -15.16 15.69 23.20
CA LYS A 370 -16.33 16.49 22.83
C LYS A 370 -17.12 15.78 21.74
N ASP A 371 -18.44 15.79 21.88
CA ASP A 371 -19.36 15.41 20.81
C ASP A 371 -19.81 16.67 20.09
N VAL A 372 -19.45 16.78 18.80
CA VAL A 372 -19.77 17.94 17.96
C VAL A 372 -20.71 17.49 16.84
N VAL A 373 -21.85 18.16 16.71
CA VAL A 373 -22.86 17.96 15.64
C VAL A 373 -23.25 19.34 15.08
N PRO A 374 -23.30 19.56 13.74
CA PRO A 374 -22.87 18.63 12.68
C PRO A 374 -21.42 18.20 12.86
N PHE A 375 -21.09 16.98 12.41
CA PHE A 375 -19.80 16.38 12.74
C PHE A 375 -18.63 17.22 12.21
N ASN A 376 -17.64 17.43 13.07
CA ASN A 376 -16.27 17.71 12.64
C ASN A 376 -15.56 16.38 12.29
N PHE A 377 -14.25 16.41 12.00
CA PHE A 377 -13.49 15.18 11.75
C PHE A 377 -13.14 14.39 13.03
N LEU A 378 -13.06 15.04 14.19
CA LEU A 378 -12.56 14.41 15.43
C LEU A 378 -13.58 13.48 16.09
N THR A 379 -14.84 13.91 16.17
CA THR A 379 -15.92 13.16 16.82
C THR A 379 -16.11 11.77 16.19
N PRO A 380 -16.33 11.63 14.87
CA PRO A 380 -16.45 10.32 14.23
C PRO A 380 -15.14 9.53 14.28
N MET A 381 -13.97 10.16 14.12
CA MET A 381 -12.68 9.46 14.21
C MET A 381 -12.43 8.82 15.58
N ARG A 382 -12.84 9.49 16.68
CA ARG A 382 -12.81 8.89 18.02
C ARG A 382 -13.67 7.63 18.08
N ILE A 383 -14.91 7.73 17.63
CA ILE A 383 -15.87 6.61 17.67
C ILE A 383 -15.34 5.42 16.85
N ILE A 384 -14.78 5.69 15.66
CA ILE A 384 -14.17 4.68 14.80
C ILE A 384 -12.93 4.07 15.45
N ARG A 385 -12.04 4.88 16.05
CA ARG A 385 -10.87 4.41 16.81
C ARG A 385 -11.28 3.43 17.90
N ASP A 386 -12.29 3.81 18.68
CA ASP A 386 -12.75 3.03 19.83
C ASP A 386 -13.38 1.69 19.36
N ALA A 387 -14.17 1.72 18.27
CA ALA A 387 -14.73 0.51 17.64
C ALA A 387 -13.64 -0.42 17.10
N ILE A 388 -12.63 0.10 16.38
CA ILE A 388 -11.49 -0.69 15.88
C ILE A 388 -10.70 -1.31 17.04
N SER A 389 -10.48 -0.54 18.12
CA SER A 389 -9.74 -1.03 19.29
C SER A 389 -10.49 -2.13 20.05
N ALA A 390 -11.83 -2.07 20.06
CA ALA A 390 -12.67 -3.06 20.72
C ALA A 390 -12.66 -4.45 20.04
N GLU A 391 -12.33 -4.52 18.74
CA GLU A 391 -12.18 -5.80 18.02
C GLU A 391 -11.00 -6.63 18.52
N GLY A 392 -10.04 -6.02 19.23
CA GLY A 392 -8.90 -6.71 19.81
C GLY A 392 -7.90 -7.24 18.77
N SER A 393 -7.40 -8.47 18.98
CA SER A 393 -6.47 -9.14 18.07
C SER A 393 -7.13 -10.39 17.46
N PRO A 394 -7.03 -10.62 16.14
CA PRO A 394 -6.31 -9.81 15.16
C PRO A 394 -6.96 -8.45 14.91
N ALA A 395 -6.15 -7.39 14.98
CA ALA A 395 -6.64 -6.03 14.74
C ALA A 395 -7.17 -5.86 13.29
N PRO A 396 -8.24 -5.08 13.07
CA PRO A 396 -8.72 -4.77 11.73
C PRO A 396 -7.63 -4.13 10.86
N ILE A 397 -7.67 -4.42 9.55
CA ILE A 397 -6.84 -3.73 8.57
C ILE A 397 -7.55 -2.42 8.20
N LEU A 398 -6.90 -1.30 8.50
CA LEU A 398 -7.36 0.04 8.16
C LEU A 398 -6.86 0.44 6.76
N VAL A 399 -7.79 0.79 5.88
CA VAL A 399 -7.52 1.53 4.64
C VAL A 399 -7.95 2.98 4.84
N SER A 400 -7.17 3.95 4.36
CA SER A 400 -7.53 5.36 4.52
C SER A 400 -6.96 6.25 3.44
N GLU A 401 -7.81 7.03 2.79
CA GLU A 401 -7.43 8.07 1.84
C GLU A 401 -8.27 9.35 1.97
N GLY A 402 -7.84 10.42 1.30
CA GLY A 402 -8.38 11.77 1.43
C GLY A 402 -7.35 12.77 1.97
N ALA A 403 -7.77 14.01 2.15
CA ALA A 403 -6.93 15.05 2.76
C ALA A 403 -7.14 15.09 4.28
N ASN A 404 -8.14 15.84 4.75
CA ASN A 404 -8.44 15.97 6.18
C ASN A 404 -8.75 14.61 6.83
N THR A 405 -9.49 13.74 6.14
CA THR A 405 -9.79 12.38 6.61
C THR A 405 -8.52 11.59 6.90
N MET A 406 -7.56 11.57 5.97
CA MET A 406 -6.31 10.82 6.13
C MET A 406 -5.39 11.46 7.17
N ASP A 407 -5.28 12.79 7.22
CA ASP A 407 -4.40 13.50 8.15
C ASP A 407 -4.87 13.41 9.59
N VAL A 408 -6.16 13.64 9.84
CA VAL A 408 -6.77 13.45 11.16
C VAL A 408 -6.77 11.97 11.53
N GLY A 409 -7.14 11.10 10.60
CA GLY A 409 -7.15 9.65 10.80
C GLY A 409 -5.78 9.11 11.17
N ARG A 410 -4.69 9.59 10.57
CA ARG A 410 -3.33 9.16 10.92
C ARG A 410 -2.94 9.52 12.36
N ALA A 411 -3.47 10.62 12.90
CA ALA A 411 -3.21 11.06 14.27
C ALA A 411 -4.11 10.36 15.30
N VAL A 412 -5.35 10.02 14.94
CA VAL A 412 -6.36 9.48 15.86
C VAL A 412 -6.47 7.96 15.81
N LEU A 413 -6.36 7.35 14.62
CA LEU A 413 -6.48 5.91 14.43
C LEU A 413 -5.12 5.26 14.74
N VAL A 414 -5.13 4.38 15.75
CA VAL A 414 -3.96 3.76 16.36
C VAL A 414 -3.74 2.36 15.76
N GLN A 415 -2.47 1.97 15.55
CA GLN A 415 -2.12 0.63 15.07
C GLN A 415 -1.27 -0.09 16.11
N THR A 416 -1.71 -1.29 16.46
CA THR A 416 -1.07 -2.16 17.45
C THR A 416 -0.41 -3.39 16.82
N GLU A 417 -0.70 -3.67 15.55
CA GLU A 417 -0.15 -4.79 14.77
C GLU A 417 0.47 -4.31 13.44
N PRO A 418 1.53 -4.97 12.94
CA PRO A 418 2.20 -4.58 11.71
C PRO A 418 1.33 -4.78 10.47
N ARG A 419 1.50 -3.91 9.47
CA ARG A 419 0.82 -3.99 8.16
C ARG A 419 -0.72 -4.00 8.25
N THR A 420 -1.25 -3.38 9.31
CA THR A 420 -2.69 -3.14 9.48
C THR A 420 -3.12 -1.76 9.03
N ARG A 421 -2.23 -0.99 8.37
CA ARG A 421 -2.57 0.30 7.75
C ARG A 421 -2.11 0.34 6.31
N LEU A 422 -3.03 0.65 5.40
CA LEU A 422 -2.80 0.97 4.00
C LEU A 422 -3.34 2.37 3.73
N ASP A 423 -2.55 3.24 3.10
CA ASP A 423 -2.98 4.60 2.75
C ASP A 423 -2.44 5.05 1.39
N ALA A 424 -2.70 6.30 1.02
CA ALA A 424 -2.31 6.93 -0.24
C ALA A 424 -0.78 6.87 -0.55
N GLY A 425 0.04 6.46 0.43
CA GLY A 425 1.40 6.04 0.22
C GLY A 425 2.32 7.16 -0.26
N THR A 426 3.28 6.81 -1.12
CA THR A 426 4.39 7.72 -1.49
C THR A 426 3.95 8.85 -2.41
N TRP A 427 2.95 8.62 -3.27
CA TRP A 427 2.44 9.62 -4.21
C TRP A 427 1.23 10.39 -3.70
N GLY A 428 0.68 10.03 -2.53
CA GLY A 428 -0.57 10.63 -2.07
C GLY A 428 -1.72 10.34 -3.04
N THR A 429 -1.75 9.12 -3.59
CA THR A 429 -2.72 8.69 -4.61
C THR A 429 -4.11 8.53 -4.03
N MET A 430 -5.09 9.22 -4.60
CA MET A 430 -6.52 9.00 -4.33
C MET A 430 -7.07 7.94 -5.28
N GLY A 431 -8.02 7.12 -4.81
CA GLY A 431 -8.60 6.00 -5.54
C GLY A 431 -7.96 4.65 -5.25
N VAL A 432 -7.03 4.57 -4.29
CA VAL A 432 -6.45 3.29 -3.86
C VAL A 432 -7.38 2.53 -2.91
N GLY A 433 -8.33 3.25 -2.28
CA GLY A 433 -9.19 2.75 -1.19
C GLY A 433 -9.79 1.37 -1.45
N MET A 434 -10.68 1.24 -2.43
CA MET A 434 -11.39 -0.03 -2.64
C MET A 434 -10.47 -1.16 -3.12
N GLY A 435 -9.49 -0.87 -3.98
CA GLY A 435 -8.50 -1.86 -4.42
C GLY A 435 -7.71 -2.42 -3.23
N TYR A 436 -7.26 -1.56 -2.33
CA TYR A 436 -6.55 -1.97 -1.11
C TYR A 436 -7.45 -2.74 -0.15
N CYS A 437 -8.73 -2.37 -0.03
CA CYS A 437 -9.68 -3.10 0.79
C CYS A 437 -9.86 -4.54 0.31
N ILE A 438 -10.05 -4.72 -1.01
CA ILE A 438 -10.22 -6.03 -1.64
C ILE A 438 -8.96 -6.86 -1.45
N ALA A 439 -7.78 -6.28 -1.67
CA ALA A 439 -6.51 -6.97 -1.46
C ALA A 439 -6.32 -7.40 0.00
N ALA A 440 -6.65 -6.55 0.96
CA ALA A 440 -6.56 -6.86 2.38
C ALA A 440 -7.49 -8.01 2.78
N ALA A 441 -8.74 -7.99 2.33
CA ALA A 441 -9.70 -9.06 2.59
C ALA A 441 -9.27 -10.39 1.95
N VAL A 442 -8.69 -10.34 0.74
CA VAL A 442 -8.19 -11.54 0.04
C VAL A 442 -6.91 -12.08 0.69
N ALA A 443 -5.99 -11.21 1.09
CA ALA A 443 -4.74 -11.61 1.76
C ALA A 443 -4.94 -12.03 3.22
N SER A 444 -6.06 -11.68 3.84
CA SER A 444 -6.37 -11.95 5.25
C SER A 444 -7.86 -12.25 5.47
N PRO A 445 -8.37 -13.40 4.96
CA PRO A 445 -9.81 -13.71 4.89
C PRO A 445 -10.55 -13.80 6.25
N GLY A 446 -9.83 -13.78 7.38
CA GLY A 446 -10.41 -13.74 8.73
C GLY A 446 -10.33 -12.37 9.44
N ARG A 447 -9.66 -11.38 8.84
CA ARG A 447 -9.52 -10.04 9.42
C ARG A 447 -10.58 -9.10 8.85
N LEU A 448 -11.22 -8.32 9.72
CA LEU A 448 -12.09 -7.22 9.30
C LEU A 448 -11.22 -6.19 8.57
N VAL A 449 -11.74 -5.65 7.46
CA VAL A 449 -11.16 -4.49 6.80
C VAL A 449 -12.07 -3.30 7.02
N VAL A 450 -11.50 -2.19 7.50
CA VAL A 450 -12.22 -0.93 7.71
C VAL A 450 -11.59 0.13 6.81
N ALA A 451 -12.37 0.71 5.93
CA ALA A 451 -11.95 1.81 5.06
C ALA A 451 -12.45 3.13 5.65
N VAL A 452 -11.59 4.14 5.81
CA VAL A 452 -11.96 5.47 6.29
C VAL A 452 -11.58 6.48 5.22
N GLU A 453 -12.57 6.84 4.41
CA GLU A 453 -12.40 7.51 3.12
C GLU A 453 -12.99 8.92 3.15
N GLY A 454 -12.28 9.90 2.62
CA GLY A 454 -12.93 11.14 2.20
C GLY A 454 -13.86 10.89 1.02
N ASP A 455 -15.00 11.58 0.94
CA ASP A 455 -15.95 11.46 -0.18
C ASP A 455 -15.31 11.60 -1.58
N SER A 456 -14.36 12.54 -1.73
CA SER A 456 -13.56 12.69 -2.95
C SER A 456 -12.72 11.45 -3.25
N GLY A 457 -11.99 10.93 -2.26
CA GLY A 457 -11.16 9.74 -2.40
C GLY A 457 -12.00 8.52 -2.79
N PHE A 458 -13.09 8.29 -2.05
CA PHE A 458 -14.05 7.23 -2.33
C PHE A 458 -14.55 7.27 -3.77
N GLY A 459 -14.89 8.46 -4.29
CA GLY A 459 -15.39 8.64 -5.65
C GLY A 459 -14.50 8.08 -6.77
N PHE A 460 -13.18 8.02 -6.57
CA PHE A 460 -12.25 7.46 -7.58
C PHE A 460 -12.37 5.94 -7.74
N SER A 461 -12.87 5.22 -6.73
CA SER A 461 -12.94 3.75 -6.75
C SER A 461 -14.30 3.18 -6.30
N ALA A 462 -15.30 4.04 -6.07
CA ALA A 462 -16.59 3.70 -5.47
C ALA A 462 -17.34 2.56 -6.19
N MET A 463 -17.18 2.40 -7.51
CA MET A 463 -17.84 1.32 -8.24
C MET A 463 -17.39 -0.08 -7.82
N GLU A 464 -16.22 -0.21 -7.19
CA GLU A 464 -15.73 -1.48 -6.65
C GLU A 464 -16.47 -1.92 -5.38
N VAL A 465 -17.42 -1.14 -4.84
CA VAL A 465 -18.34 -1.67 -3.83
C VAL A 465 -19.17 -2.84 -4.38
N GLU A 466 -19.44 -2.86 -5.69
CA GLU A 466 -20.01 -4.05 -6.33
C GLU A 466 -19.07 -5.25 -6.22
N THR A 467 -17.76 -5.04 -6.39
CA THR A 467 -16.75 -6.10 -6.25
C THR A 467 -16.70 -6.62 -4.81
N LEU A 468 -16.85 -5.74 -3.80
CA LEU A 468 -16.98 -6.17 -2.40
C LEU A 468 -18.18 -7.10 -2.20
N VAL A 469 -19.34 -6.74 -2.76
CA VAL A 469 -20.57 -7.52 -2.62
C VAL A 469 -20.50 -8.84 -3.39
N ARG A 470 -20.04 -8.81 -4.64
CA ARG A 470 -19.91 -10.00 -5.49
C ARG A 470 -19.01 -11.08 -4.91
N TYR A 471 -17.97 -10.69 -4.17
CA TYR A 471 -17.07 -11.63 -3.48
C TYR A 471 -17.36 -11.78 -1.98
N ASP A 472 -18.43 -11.17 -1.48
CA ASP A 472 -18.87 -11.25 -0.07
C ASP A 472 -17.72 -10.94 0.91
N LEU A 473 -16.96 -9.87 0.64
CA LEU A 473 -15.75 -9.54 1.39
C LEU A 473 -16.10 -8.80 2.70
N PRO A 474 -15.45 -9.13 3.85
CA PRO A 474 -15.72 -8.51 5.15
C PRO A 474 -15.11 -7.10 5.25
N VAL A 475 -15.64 -6.16 4.47
CA VAL A 475 -15.16 -4.79 4.33
C VAL A 475 -16.26 -3.81 4.75
N VAL A 476 -15.94 -2.93 5.70
CA VAL A 476 -16.79 -1.81 6.10
C VAL A 476 -16.15 -0.51 5.63
N VAL A 477 -16.78 0.17 4.69
CA VAL A 477 -16.34 1.45 4.14
C VAL A 477 -17.04 2.58 4.87
N ILE A 478 -16.29 3.54 5.40
CA ILE A 478 -16.79 4.70 6.14
C ILE A 478 -16.42 5.95 5.35
N VAL A 479 -17.43 6.56 4.72
CA VAL A 479 -17.26 7.76 3.89
C VAL A 479 -17.51 9.00 4.73
N PHE A 480 -16.49 9.85 4.85
CA PHE A 480 -16.58 11.18 5.44
C PHE A 480 -17.08 12.14 4.38
N ASN A 481 -18.37 12.44 4.43
CA ASN A 481 -19.08 13.21 3.43
C ASN A 481 -19.24 14.66 3.88
N ASN A 482 -18.25 15.50 3.52
CA ASN A 482 -18.28 16.95 3.69
C ASN A 482 -18.67 17.68 2.39
N GLY A 483 -19.12 16.95 1.36
CA GLY A 483 -19.68 17.49 0.13
C GLY A 483 -18.65 18.07 -0.83
N GLY A 484 -17.41 17.56 -0.84
CA GLY A 484 -16.38 18.07 -1.74
C GLY A 484 -14.94 17.90 -1.30
N VAL A 485 -14.02 18.23 -2.21
CA VAL A 485 -12.60 18.38 -1.91
C VAL A 485 -12.44 19.50 -0.86
N TYR A 486 -12.06 19.14 0.37
CA TYR A 486 -12.04 20.01 1.56
C TYR A 486 -13.41 20.49 2.07
N GLY A 487 -14.48 20.24 1.30
CA GLY A 487 -15.87 20.59 1.59
C GLY A 487 -16.22 22.05 1.32
N GLY A 488 -17.51 22.31 1.12
CA GLY A 488 -18.11 23.65 0.96
C GLY A 488 -17.64 24.46 -0.26
N ASP A 489 -18.42 25.45 -0.66
CA ASP A 489 -17.92 26.51 -1.55
C ASP A 489 -17.13 27.52 -0.72
N ARG A 490 -15.82 27.61 -1.00
CA ARG A 490 -14.87 28.46 -0.29
C ARG A 490 -14.33 29.60 -1.16
N ARG A 491 -14.95 29.84 -2.33
CA ARG A 491 -14.55 30.91 -3.23
C ARG A 491 -14.78 32.27 -2.59
N ASN A 492 -13.81 33.15 -2.72
CA ASN A 492 -13.99 34.56 -2.35
C ASN A 492 -14.85 35.27 -3.41
N PRO A 493 -15.56 36.37 -3.08
CA PRO A 493 -16.40 37.08 -4.04
C PRO A 493 -15.67 37.53 -5.32
N GLU A 494 -14.37 37.79 -5.23
CA GLU A 494 -13.51 38.15 -6.37
C GLU A 494 -13.27 36.98 -7.34
N GLU A 495 -13.38 35.73 -6.86
CA GLU A 495 -13.24 34.50 -7.65
C GLU A 495 -14.56 34.10 -8.33
N ILE A 496 -15.69 34.65 -7.89
CA ILE A 496 -17.03 34.36 -8.44
C ILE A 496 -17.34 35.36 -9.57
N THR A 497 -16.56 35.27 -10.65
CA THR A 497 -16.67 36.15 -11.82
C THR A 497 -16.59 35.36 -13.15
N GLY A 498 -16.87 36.00 -14.28
CA GLY A 498 -16.82 35.37 -15.61
C GLY A 498 -18.13 34.67 -16.05
N PRO A 499 -18.14 34.06 -17.25
CA PRO A 499 -19.35 33.57 -17.89
C PRO A 499 -19.98 32.33 -17.24
N TYR A 500 -19.24 31.61 -16.40
CA TYR A 500 -19.68 30.36 -15.74
C TYR A 500 -19.62 30.45 -14.21
N LYS A 501 -19.67 31.66 -13.65
CA LYS A 501 -19.54 31.89 -12.20
C LYS A 501 -20.62 31.17 -11.36
N ASP A 502 -21.77 30.89 -11.97
CA ASP A 502 -22.92 30.26 -11.32
C ASP A 502 -22.84 28.73 -11.32
N ASP A 503 -21.85 28.14 -12.01
CA ASP A 503 -21.56 26.70 -11.91
C ASP A 503 -21.05 26.36 -10.49
N PRO A 504 -21.24 25.10 -10.02
CA PRO A 504 -20.66 24.64 -8.77
C PRO A 504 -19.16 24.90 -8.71
N ALA A 505 -18.65 25.23 -7.51
CA ALA A 505 -17.22 25.41 -7.34
C ALA A 505 -16.46 24.12 -7.74
N PRO A 506 -15.24 24.21 -8.30
CA PRO A 506 -14.47 23.04 -8.71
C PRO A 506 -14.19 22.01 -7.59
N THR A 507 -14.33 22.42 -6.33
CA THR A 507 -14.16 21.57 -5.14
C THR A 507 -15.47 20.99 -4.62
N SER A 508 -16.63 21.46 -5.08
CA SER A 508 -17.94 21.08 -4.54
C SER A 508 -18.52 19.85 -5.23
N PHE A 509 -19.10 18.96 -4.44
CA PHE A 509 -19.91 17.83 -4.91
C PHE A 509 -21.38 18.04 -4.56
N VAL A 510 -22.22 17.07 -4.96
CA VAL A 510 -23.66 17.09 -4.67
C VAL A 510 -23.88 17.08 -3.15
N PRO A 511 -24.51 18.11 -2.56
CA PRO A 511 -24.80 18.14 -1.13
C PRO A 511 -25.66 16.95 -0.71
N GLY A 512 -25.29 16.28 0.39
CA GLY A 512 -26.03 15.14 0.90
C GLY A 512 -25.98 13.89 0.00
N ALA A 513 -24.96 13.76 -0.86
CA ALA A 513 -24.79 12.58 -1.71
C ALA A 513 -24.94 11.28 -0.92
N ALA A 514 -25.85 10.42 -1.36
CA ALA A 514 -26.24 9.21 -0.63
C ALA A 514 -25.33 8.02 -0.98
N TYR A 515 -24.04 8.11 -0.65
CA TYR A 515 -23.03 7.08 -0.98
C TYR A 515 -23.37 5.68 -0.44
N HIS A 516 -24.12 5.59 0.66
CA HIS A 516 -24.59 4.33 1.24
C HIS A 516 -25.61 3.60 0.35
N ILE A 517 -26.40 4.29 -0.47
CA ILE A 517 -27.35 3.66 -1.40
C ILE A 517 -26.61 2.93 -2.54
N LEU A 518 -25.38 3.35 -2.87
CA LEU A 518 -24.60 2.71 -3.92
C LEU A 518 -24.37 1.23 -3.64
N ILE A 519 -24.05 0.85 -2.40
CA ILE A 519 -23.82 -0.56 -2.07
C ILE A 519 -25.13 -1.36 -1.98
N GLU A 520 -26.22 -0.71 -1.57
CA GLU A 520 -27.56 -1.32 -1.53
C GLU A 520 -28.04 -1.73 -2.92
N ALA A 521 -27.70 -0.94 -3.94
CA ALA A 521 -27.99 -1.27 -5.34
C ALA A 521 -27.37 -2.61 -5.81
N PHE A 522 -26.31 -3.08 -5.12
CA PHE A 522 -25.67 -4.37 -5.40
C PHE A 522 -26.01 -5.45 -4.38
N GLY A 523 -26.80 -5.14 -3.35
CA GLY A 523 -27.24 -6.08 -2.31
C GLY A 523 -26.39 -6.08 -1.03
N GLY A 524 -25.47 -5.13 -0.86
CA GLY A 524 -24.80 -4.92 0.43
C GLY A 524 -25.59 -3.96 1.35
N LYS A 525 -25.01 -3.61 2.49
CA LYS A 525 -25.70 -2.84 3.53
C LYS A 525 -25.22 -1.38 3.58
N GLY A 526 -26.15 -0.43 3.41
CA GLY A 526 -25.92 1.00 3.56
C GLY A 526 -26.35 1.54 4.94
N TYR A 527 -25.65 2.56 5.42
CA TYR A 527 -26.04 3.37 6.59
C TYR A 527 -25.83 4.85 6.29
N LEU A 528 -26.82 5.69 6.62
CA LEU A 528 -26.64 7.15 6.74
C LEU A 528 -26.51 7.49 8.23
N VAL A 529 -25.53 8.32 8.57
CA VAL A 529 -25.19 8.63 9.96
C VAL A 529 -24.93 10.11 10.13
N GLU A 530 -25.64 10.74 11.08
CA GLU A 530 -25.56 12.17 11.38
C GLU A 530 -25.27 12.44 12.87
N THR A 531 -25.37 11.42 13.72
CA THR A 531 -25.17 11.52 15.17
C THR A 531 -24.19 10.47 15.73
N PRO A 532 -23.57 10.72 16.91
CA PRO A 532 -22.69 9.75 17.57
C PRO A 532 -23.32 8.38 17.81
N GLU A 533 -24.59 8.35 18.20
CA GLU A 533 -25.35 7.14 18.52
C GLU A 533 -25.59 6.28 17.28
N GLU A 534 -25.98 6.92 16.17
CA GLU A 534 -26.13 6.26 14.87
C GLU A 534 -24.80 5.66 14.39
N LEU A 535 -23.69 6.39 14.54
CA LEU A 535 -22.37 5.88 14.15
C LEU A 535 -21.98 4.65 14.96
N LYS A 536 -22.15 4.70 16.29
CA LYS A 536 -21.87 3.56 17.18
C LYS A 536 -22.72 2.35 16.81
N SER A 537 -24.01 2.56 16.53
CA SER A 537 -24.93 1.50 16.13
C SER A 537 -24.53 0.88 14.78
N ALA A 538 -24.25 1.71 13.77
CA ALA A 538 -23.85 1.25 12.44
C ALA A 538 -22.53 0.46 12.48
N LEU A 539 -21.55 0.91 13.27
CA LEU A 539 -20.29 0.20 13.47
C LEU A 539 -20.50 -1.14 14.17
N ALA A 540 -21.29 -1.18 15.25
CA ALA A 540 -21.57 -2.41 15.97
C ALA A 540 -22.25 -3.47 15.08
N GLU A 541 -23.28 -3.07 14.31
CA GLU A 541 -23.97 -3.97 13.38
C GLU A 541 -23.03 -4.45 12.27
N SER A 542 -22.34 -3.54 11.59
CA SER A 542 -21.50 -3.87 10.43
C SER A 542 -20.25 -4.67 10.81
N PHE A 543 -19.58 -4.37 11.93
CA PHE A 543 -18.40 -5.09 12.38
C PHE A 543 -18.75 -6.51 12.83
N SER A 544 -19.89 -6.68 13.51
CA SER A 544 -20.40 -8.00 13.91
C SER A 544 -20.82 -8.84 12.70
N ALA A 545 -21.49 -8.23 11.71
CA ALA A 545 -21.94 -8.93 10.51
C ALA A 545 -20.77 -9.48 9.69
N ARG A 546 -19.61 -8.80 9.67
CA ARG A 546 -18.46 -9.13 8.80
C ARG A 546 -18.87 -9.28 7.34
N LYS A 547 -19.72 -8.35 6.87
CA LYS A 547 -20.27 -8.29 5.51
C LYS A 547 -19.94 -6.95 4.85
N PRO A 548 -19.97 -6.86 3.51
CA PRO A 548 -19.82 -5.61 2.78
C PRO A 548 -20.80 -4.54 3.27
N ALA A 549 -20.29 -3.39 3.73
CA ALA A 549 -21.11 -2.27 4.17
C ALA A 549 -20.50 -0.91 3.79
N VAL A 550 -21.36 0.09 3.58
CA VAL A 550 -20.99 1.50 3.42
C VAL A 550 -21.72 2.34 4.47
N ILE A 551 -20.96 3.04 5.32
CA ILE A 551 -21.44 4.01 6.30
C ILE A 551 -21.14 5.41 5.76
N ASN A 552 -22.17 6.16 5.39
CA ASN A 552 -22.09 7.55 4.95
C ASN A 552 -22.23 8.48 6.16
N VAL A 553 -21.13 9.09 6.59
CA VAL A 553 -21.09 9.99 7.74
C VAL A 553 -21.17 11.43 7.26
N THR A 554 -22.24 12.13 7.61
CA THR A 554 -22.41 13.55 7.27
C THR A 554 -21.44 14.40 8.08
N ILE A 555 -20.53 15.09 7.41
CA ILE A 555 -19.54 16.00 8.02
C ILE A 555 -19.92 17.44 7.66
N ASP A 556 -19.71 18.38 8.58
CA ASP A 556 -19.85 19.81 8.30
C ASP A 556 -18.93 20.20 7.11
N PRO A 557 -19.48 20.74 6.00
CA PRO A 557 -18.72 21.15 4.83
C PRO A 557 -17.56 22.11 5.12
N TYR A 558 -17.64 22.86 6.21
CA TYR A 558 -16.64 23.85 6.60
C TYR A 558 -15.69 23.38 7.71
N ALA A 559 -15.83 22.14 8.22
CA ALA A 559 -14.92 21.59 9.22
C ALA A 559 -13.51 21.29 8.69
N GLY A 560 -13.36 21.12 7.36
CA GLY A 560 -12.09 20.80 6.71
C GLY A 560 -11.17 22.02 6.57
N ALA A 561 -9.89 21.75 6.29
CA ALA A 561 -8.91 22.76 5.92
C ALA A 561 -8.30 22.40 4.55
N GLU A 562 -8.11 23.41 3.71
CA GLU A 562 -7.47 23.25 2.41
C GLU A 562 -5.97 22.98 2.57
N SER A 563 -5.48 21.90 1.95
CA SER A 563 -4.07 21.53 1.94
C SER A 563 -3.24 22.67 1.34
N GLY A 564 -2.19 23.11 2.05
CA GLY A 564 -1.37 24.26 1.64
C GLY A 564 -1.84 25.63 2.16
N ARG A 565 -3.11 25.77 2.60
CA ARG A 565 -3.54 26.88 3.49
C ARG A 565 -3.28 26.61 4.97
N MET A 566 -2.82 25.39 5.29
CA MET A 566 -2.01 25.12 6.48
C MET A 566 -0.71 25.93 6.34
N GLN A 567 -0.81 27.23 6.63
CA GLN A 567 0.31 28.06 7.01
C GLN A 567 1.07 27.25 8.06
N HIS A 568 2.23 26.72 7.69
CA HIS A 568 3.32 26.53 8.62
C HIS A 568 3.74 27.91 9.16
N LYS A 569 2.82 28.59 9.86
CA LYS A 569 3.11 29.69 10.76
C LYS A 569 3.10 29.10 12.16
N ASN A 570 4.31 29.13 12.71
CA ASN A 570 4.77 28.80 14.05
C ASN A 570 5.25 27.36 14.23
#